data_AF-A0A7C6RYV4-F1
#
_entry.id   AF-A0A7C6RYV4-F1
#
_cell.length_a   1.000
_cell.length_b   1.000
_cell.length_c   1.000
_cell.angle_alpha   90.00
_cell.angle_beta   90.00
_cell.angle_gamma   90.00
#
_symmetry.space_group_name_H-M   'P 1'
#
loop_
_entity.id
_entity.type
_entity.pdbx_description
1 polymer ?
#
loop_
_entity_poly.entity_id
_entity_poly.type
_entity_poly.pdbx_seq_one_letter_code
_entity_poly.pdbx_strand_id
1 'polypeptide(L)'
;MQLFQTQPVGWPPECETPPADKIQLEGAAHHRPTGWEKTVNQIARNVYVRRVRYDAGAGQHVGLSRAPDNHRDLYGVLNDGRYWLGLRIETTAENAQQRQRVLGYLRQQLK
;
A
#
# COMPACT_ATOMS: atom_id res chain seq x y z
N MET A 1 9.52 -38.88 8.55
CA MET A 1 9.01 -37.68 7.84
C MET A 1 8.93 -36.55 8.84
N GLN A 2 9.81 -35.54 8.75
CA GLN A 2 9.68 -34.33 9.56
C GLN A 2 8.67 -33.40 8.89
N LEU A 3 7.54 -33.18 9.57
CA LEU A 3 6.59 -32.12 9.21
C LEU A 3 7.24 -30.79 9.58
N PHE A 4 7.72 -30.04 8.59
CA PHE A 4 8.11 -28.64 8.79
C PHE A 4 6.85 -27.84 9.13
N GLN A 5 6.59 -27.64 10.43
CA GLN A 5 5.65 -26.64 10.88
C GLN A 5 6.24 -25.27 10.58
N THR A 6 5.90 -24.71 9.41
CA THR A 6 6.12 -23.30 9.16
C THR A 6 5.23 -22.53 10.13
N GLN A 7 5.84 -21.83 11.09
CA GLN A 7 5.08 -20.96 11.99
C GLN A 7 4.24 -19.99 11.14
N PRO A 8 2.95 -19.79 11.48
CA PRO A 8 2.12 -18.84 10.76
C PRO A 8 2.74 -17.45 10.90
N VAL A 9 2.97 -16.80 9.75
CA VAL A 9 3.53 -15.44 9.72
C VAL A 9 2.57 -14.51 10.46
N GLY A 10 3.04 -13.93 11.57
CA GLY A 10 2.27 -12.97 12.35
C GLY A 10 1.92 -11.71 11.55
N TRP A 11 0.91 -10.97 12.01
CA TRP A 11 0.65 -9.63 11.50
C TRP A 11 1.77 -8.67 11.95
N PRO A 12 2.08 -7.62 11.15
CA PRO A 12 2.96 -6.56 11.62
C PRO A 12 2.29 -5.72 12.71
N PRO A 13 3.04 -4.89 13.46
CA PRO A 13 2.45 -3.98 14.43
C PRO A 13 1.51 -2.98 13.76
N GLU A 14 0.48 -2.53 14.47
CA GLU A 14 -0.40 -1.47 13.99
C GLU A 14 0.31 -0.10 14.00
N CYS A 15 -0.15 0.81 13.14
CA CYS A 15 0.31 2.17 13.03
C CYS A 15 -0.72 3.09 13.68
N GLU A 16 -0.31 3.76 14.76
CA GLU A 16 -1.14 4.70 15.52
C GLU A 16 -1.34 6.05 14.83
N THR A 17 -0.58 6.34 13.76
CA THR A 17 -0.69 7.58 13.00
C THR A 17 -2.13 7.73 12.47
N PRO A 18 -2.81 8.88 12.68
CA PRO A 18 -4.14 9.12 12.15
C PRO A 18 -4.17 8.99 10.61
N PRO A 19 -5.27 8.50 10.01
CA PRO A 19 -5.34 8.29 8.56
C PRO A 19 -5.01 9.54 7.73
N ALA A 20 -5.42 10.73 8.17
CA ALA A 20 -5.13 11.98 7.47
C ALA A 20 -3.62 12.25 7.37
N ASP A 21 -2.87 11.99 8.45
CA ASP A 21 -1.43 12.28 8.54
C ASP A 21 -0.56 11.28 7.75
N LYS A 22 -1.16 10.14 7.34
CA LYS A 22 -0.49 9.16 6.47
C LYS A 22 -0.45 9.63 5.01
N ILE A 23 -1.35 10.52 4.59
CA ILE A 23 -1.50 10.93 3.19
C ILE A 23 -0.55 12.09 2.89
N GLN A 24 0.46 11.84 2.08
CA GLN A 24 1.53 12.79 1.75
C GLN A 24 1.67 12.92 0.23
N LEU A 25 0.61 13.41 -0.42
CA LEU A 25 0.57 13.56 -1.88
C LEU A 25 1.00 14.94 -2.36
N GLU A 26 1.09 15.95 -1.50
CA GLU A 26 1.22 17.37 -1.87
C GLU A 26 2.60 17.77 -2.43
N GLY A 27 3.61 16.89 -2.36
CA GLY A 27 5.00 17.23 -2.67
C GLY A 27 5.40 17.20 -4.15
N ALA A 28 4.52 16.81 -5.07
CA ALA A 28 4.85 16.71 -6.50
C ALA A 28 3.64 17.07 -7.38
N ALA A 29 3.88 17.66 -8.54
CA ALA A 29 2.83 17.83 -9.55
C ALA A 29 2.42 16.46 -10.10
N HIS A 30 1.18 16.06 -9.88
CA HIS A 30 0.61 14.81 -10.38
C HIS A 30 -0.87 15.00 -10.72
N HIS A 31 -1.36 14.23 -11.68
CA HIS A 31 -2.78 14.19 -11.98
C HIS A 31 -3.52 13.35 -10.94
N ARG A 32 -4.79 13.71 -10.73
CA ARG A 32 -5.67 13.11 -9.74
C ARG A 32 -6.87 12.51 -10.49
N PRO A 33 -6.91 11.19 -10.70
CA PRO A 33 -8.04 10.55 -11.37
C PRO A 33 -9.30 10.68 -10.52
N THR A 34 -10.46 10.66 -11.17
CA THR A 34 -11.75 10.82 -10.50
C THR A 34 -11.93 9.79 -9.38
N GLY A 35 -12.26 10.25 -8.17
CA GLY A 35 -12.51 9.37 -7.01
C GLY A 35 -11.26 8.84 -6.31
N TRP A 36 -10.06 9.34 -6.65
CA TRP A 36 -8.81 8.94 -6.00
C TRP A 36 -8.85 9.11 -4.48
N GLU A 37 -9.53 10.14 -3.98
CA GLU A 37 -9.62 10.47 -2.56
C GLU A 37 -10.21 9.31 -1.77
N LYS A 38 -11.28 8.69 -2.28
CA LYS A 38 -11.96 7.58 -1.61
C LYS A 38 -11.00 6.40 -1.40
N THR A 39 -10.29 6.02 -2.46
CA THR A 39 -9.35 4.90 -2.42
C THR A 39 -8.14 5.20 -1.54
N VAL A 40 -7.55 6.40 -1.65
CA VAL A 40 -6.42 6.81 -0.81
C VAL A 40 -6.81 6.88 0.67
N ASN A 41 -7.98 7.46 0.98
CA ASN A 41 -8.51 7.48 2.35
C ASN A 41 -8.76 6.08 2.90
N GLN A 42 -9.24 5.16 2.06
CA GLN A 42 -9.44 3.77 2.46
C GLN A 42 -8.12 3.05 2.74
N ILE A 43 -7.09 3.25 1.90
CA ILE A 43 -5.74 2.74 2.14
C ILE A 43 -5.17 3.30 3.46
N ALA A 44 -5.27 4.61 3.69
CA ALA A 44 -4.74 5.26 4.87
C ALA A 44 -5.44 4.80 6.18
N ARG A 45 -6.72 4.42 6.12
CA ARG A 45 -7.45 3.86 7.27
C ARG A 45 -6.95 2.47 7.68
N ASN A 46 -6.20 1.78 6.83
CA ASN A 46 -5.64 0.49 7.20
C ASN A 46 -4.60 0.66 8.32
N VAL A 47 -4.78 -0.07 9.42
CA VAL A 47 -3.90 0.00 10.60
C VAL A 47 -2.46 -0.41 10.29
N TYR A 48 -2.20 -1.19 9.25
CA TYR A 48 -0.83 -1.60 8.86
C TYR A 48 -0.18 -0.69 7.82
N VAL A 49 -0.87 0.37 7.38
CA VAL A 49 -0.31 1.41 6.51
C VAL A 49 0.25 2.53 7.36
N ARG A 50 1.49 2.93 7.08
CA ARG A 50 2.21 4.02 7.76
C ARG A 50 2.22 5.31 6.95
N ARG A 51 2.30 5.21 5.61
CA ARG A 51 2.36 6.38 4.72
C ARG A 51 1.87 6.05 3.33
N VAL A 52 1.22 7.00 2.67
CA VAL A 52 0.82 6.96 1.26
C VAL A 52 1.39 8.20 0.59
N ARG A 53 2.30 8.02 -0.38
CA ARG A 53 2.95 9.10 -1.12
C ARG A 53 2.84 8.90 -2.62
N TYR A 54 2.95 9.98 -3.38
CA TYR A 54 3.06 9.89 -4.82
C TYR A 54 4.39 9.23 -5.19
N ASP A 55 4.36 8.34 -6.18
CA ASP A 55 5.55 7.76 -6.78
C ASP A 55 5.30 7.50 -8.26
N ALA A 56 6.05 8.20 -9.12
CA ALA A 56 5.94 8.07 -10.57
C ALA A 56 6.34 6.66 -11.06
N GLY A 57 7.29 6.01 -10.38
CA GLY A 57 7.73 4.64 -10.68
C GLY A 57 6.62 3.62 -10.43
N ALA A 58 5.73 3.88 -9.47
CA ALA A 58 4.57 3.03 -9.23
C ALA A 58 3.61 2.98 -10.44
N GLY A 59 3.56 4.03 -11.26
CA GLY A 59 2.69 4.13 -12.45
C GLY A 59 2.92 3.06 -13.52
N GLN A 60 4.07 2.37 -13.48
CA GLN A 60 4.39 1.27 -14.39
C GLN A 60 3.76 -0.08 -13.95
N HIS A 61 3.13 -0.13 -12.77
CA HIS A 61 2.54 -1.32 -12.20
C HIS A 61 1.02 -1.38 -12.43
N VAL A 62 0.44 -2.58 -12.37
CA VAL A 62 -1.01 -2.77 -12.47
C VAL A 62 -1.59 -3.00 -11.08
N GLY A 63 -2.53 -2.15 -10.67
CA GLY A 63 -3.24 -2.25 -9.40
C GLY A 63 -2.30 -2.20 -8.19
N LEU A 64 -2.65 -2.96 -7.13
CA LEU A 64 -1.86 -3.04 -5.90
C LEU A 64 -0.84 -4.21 -5.99
N SER A 65 0.45 -3.92 -5.81
CA SER A 65 1.55 -4.87 -5.94
C SER A 65 2.68 -4.60 -4.94
N ARG A 66 3.68 -5.48 -4.91
CA ARG A 66 4.87 -5.34 -4.05
C ARG A 66 5.84 -4.33 -4.67
N ALA A 67 6.41 -3.43 -3.87
CA ALA A 67 7.56 -2.66 -4.31
C ALA A 67 8.80 -3.59 -4.40
N PRO A 68 9.53 -3.66 -5.52
CA PRO A 68 10.65 -4.57 -5.68
C PRO A 68 11.90 -4.14 -4.89
N ASP A 69 12.00 -2.85 -4.56
CA ASP A 69 13.14 -2.19 -3.95
C ASP A 69 13.07 -2.13 -2.42
N ASN A 70 11.91 -2.39 -1.81
CA ASN A 70 11.73 -2.31 -0.35
C ASN A 70 10.73 -3.35 0.17
N HIS A 71 11.14 -4.14 1.16
CA HIS A 71 10.32 -5.20 1.77
C HIS A 71 9.14 -4.71 2.60
N ARG A 72 9.03 -3.41 2.89
CA ARG A 72 7.93 -2.75 3.60
C ARG A 72 6.92 -2.10 2.67
N ASP A 73 7.34 -1.78 1.45
CA ASP A 73 6.55 -0.93 0.58
C ASP A 73 5.72 -1.75 -0.43
N LEU A 74 4.57 -1.18 -0.76
CA LEU A 74 3.69 -1.61 -1.83
C LEU A 74 3.59 -0.48 -2.87
N TYR A 75 3.31 -0.87 -4.11
CA TYR A 75 2.89 0.05 -5.15
C TYR A 75 1.41 -0.08 -5.43
N GLY A 76 0.74 1.04 -5.66
CA GLY A 76 -0.64 1.12 -6.11
C GLY A 76 -0.76 2.05 -7.32
N VAL A 77 -1.65 1.72 -8.25
CA VAL A 77 -2.02 2.63 -9.36
C VAL A 77 -3.51 2.82 -9.36
N LEU A 78 -3.94 4.08 -9.31
CA LEU A 78 -5.33 4.49 -9.56
C LEU A 78 -5.40 5.05 -10.98
N ASN A 79 -6.43 4.69 -11.73
CA ASN A 79 -6.59 5.10 -13.12
C ASN A 79 -8.09 5.22 -13.45
N ASP A 80 -8.50 6.30 -14.12
CA ASP A 80 -9.87 6.55 -14.60
C ASP A 80 -10.00 6.53 -16.14
N GLY A 81 -8.98 6.03 -16.83
CA GLY A 81 -8.86 6.00 -18.29
C GLY A 81 -8.22 7.26 -18.89
N ARG A 82 -8.18 8.38 -18.15
CA ARG A 82 -7.61 9.65 -18.62
C ARG A 82 -6.38 10.06 -17.81
N TYR A 83 -6.44 9.86 -16.50
CA TYR A 83 -5.38 10.18 -15.56
C TYR A 83 -4.99 8.95 -14.77
N TRP A 84 -3.76 8.96 -14.29
CA TRP A 84 -3.27 7.94 -13.38
C TRP A 84 -2.58 8.59 -12.19
N LEU A 85 -2.63 7.89 -11.06
CA LEU A 85 -1.95 8.25 -9.83
C LEU A 85 -1.16 7.03 -9.32
N GLY A 86 0.17 7.14 -9.41
CA GLY A 86 1.08 6.18 -8.81
C GLY A 86 1.26 6.45 -7.33
N LEU A 87 1.06 5.42 -6.51
CA LEU A 87 1.14 5.46 -5.07
C LEU A 87 2.25 4.53 -4.59
N ARG A 88 3.10 5.04 -3.71
CA ARG A 88 3.94 4.22 -2.85
C ARG A 88 3.36 4.21 -1.45
N ILE A 89 3.09 2.99 -0.97
CA ILE A 89 2.39 2.73 0.27
C ILE A 89 3.38 2.04 1.19
N GLU A 90 3.85 2.77 2.19
CA GLU A 90 4.73 2.22 3.23
C GLU A 90 3.87 1.50 4.28
N THR A 91 4.23 0.26 4.59
CA THR A 91 3.55 -0.54 5.61
C THR A 91 4.40 -0.65 6.88
N THR A 92 3.78 -1.11 7.96
CA THR A 92 4.49 -1.44 9.21
C THR A 92 5.20 -2.80 9.16
N ALA A 93 5.18 -3.49 8.03
CA ALA A 93 5.85 -4.78 7.87
C ALA A 93 7.35 -4.69 8.17
N GLU A 94 7.86 -5.69 8.87
CA GLU A 94 9.28 -5.84 9.21
C GLU A 94 9.98 -6.82 8.27
N ASN A 95 9.21 -7.60 7.51
CA ASN A 95 9.73 -8.58 6.55
C ASN A 95 8.77 -8.78 5.36
N ALA A 96 9.28 -9.45 4.32
CA ALA A 96 8.55 -9.65 3.08
C ALA A 96 7.26 -10.48 3.23
N GLN A 97 7.21 -11.39 4.21
CA GLN A 97 6.05 -12.25 4.45
C GLN A 97 4.91 -11.44 5.10
N GLN A 98 5.21 -10.59 6.09
CA GLN A 98 4.25 -9.65 6.67
C GLN A 98 3.71 -8.68 5.60
N ARG A 99 4.57 -8.12 4.75
CA ARG A 99 4.13 -7.28 3.63
C ARG A 99 3.17 -8.02 2.70
N GLN A 100 3.47 -9.28 2.37
CA GLN A 100 2.58 -10.09 1.54
C GLN A 100 1.19 -10.27 2.20
N ARG A 101 1.17 -10.42 3.53
CA ARG A 101 -0.07 -10.51 4.31
C ARG A 101 -0.88 -9.21 4.25
N VAL A 102 -0.22 -8.05 4.43
CA VAL A 102 -0.84 -6.72 4.31
C VAL A 102 -1.36 -6.46 2.89
N LEU A 103 -0.59 -6.83 1.85
CA LEU A 103 -1.02 -6.73 0.46
C LEU A 103 -2.32 -7.51 0.19
N GLY A 104 -2.39 -8.75 0.67
CA GLY A 104 -3.59 -9.57 0.55
C GLY A 104 -4.80 -8.93 1.23
N TYR A 105 -4.60 -8.37 2.42
CA TYR A 105 -5.63 -7.72 3.19
C TYR A 105 -6.14 -6.42 2.53
N LEU A 106 -5.24 -5.55 2.09
CA LEU A 106 -5.60 -4.33 1.36
C LEU A 106 -6.38 -4.65 0.07
N ARG A 107 -5.98 -5.70 -0.67
CA ARG A 107 -6.73 -6.15 -1.85
C ARG A 107 -8.15 -6.61 -1.53
N GLN A 108 -8.40 -7.15 -0.34
CA GLN A 108 -9.75 -7.52 0.09
C GLN A 108 -10.57 -6.30 0.48
N GLN A 109 -9.95 -5.33 1.14
CA GLN A 109 -10.63 -4.09 1.54
C GLN A 109 -11.02 -3.21 0.34
N LEU A 110 -10.18 -3.16 -0.70
CA LEU A 110 -10.37 -2.29 -1.87
C LEU A 110 -11.29 -2.86 -2.96
N LYS A 111 -11.91 -4.03 -2.73
CA LYS A 111 -12.97 -4.57 -3.59
C LYS A 111 -14.31 -3.91 -3.26
#